data_AF-A0ABD1KVK7-F1
#
_entry.id   AF-A0ABD1KVK7-F1
#
_cell.length_a   1.000
_cell.length_b   1.000
_cell.length_c   1.000
_cell.angle_alpha   90.00
_cell.angle_beta   90.00
_cell.angle_gamma   90.00
#
_symmetry.space_group_name_H-M   'P 1'
#
loop_
_entity.id
_entity.type
_entity.pdbx_description
1 polymer ?
#
loop_
_entity_poly.entity_id
_entity_poly.type
_entity_poly.pdbx_seq_one_letter_code
_entity_poly.pdbx_strand_id
1 'polypeptide(L)'
;MAVCVTETAGPLLVTAKHCTLQHTDNMDLDTAITIATATLLGTLYCFWGFRCFRLVSCVSALLLSVCVCYTVCVLLVPWLDALVAWGVCVGVSVLVAVVTGVLRCVALFLSGLQLGLLLSGAALLAAAQYCTLQPLWLPLLAMTGPSVLLAVLSLRWQKPLAVMSSATLGATMLALGLAAGAESRPLLMRMLEWLRLVELGEGVVRTEGAESPICWYSWVVLGAWPLLILLGVIVQWRVTANNLTHTEAASDPYKAPDVRRHHPPPQPSPRYESHAAFRSALAHLKLPKDSLLYKCVHAEVPVTDVPEPPAATHTDHDVFNRCPPCSGFFEAFVDIDSEKLQLLTQEQSASHLWHDARRVRVTASTAKKVPVRTSPQGFLQQQVYPRFHGNAATRHGERGEVLALKWLEDGGYGVTRHGTVLCPAEPWLSASPDGVLSSGELLEIKCPFLKENETVEDLFGSKKYDVKIVEGTPKLQPNGPRGFYMQIQIGLFCTKLKACKLLIWSHAKQVMLHIPYDEAFCVKAVDRLREFYFRDMLPFVSDEHREGRLLFSDRYVQLCKE
;
A
#
# COMPACT_ATOMS: atom_id res chain seq x y z
N MET A 1 11.42 17.16 -48.71
CA MET A 1 10.89 18.49 -49.01
C MET A 1 9.53 18.31 -49.66
N ALA A 2 8.46 18.50 -48.91
CA ALA A 2 7.12 18.66 -49.47
C ALA A 2 6.77 20.15 -49.34
N VAL A 3 6.40 20.74 -50.47
CA VAL A 3 6.20 22.18 -50.66
C VAL A 3 4.93 22.61 -49.93
N CYS A 4 5.05 23.48 -48.92
CA CYS A 4 3.93 24.26 -48.41
C CYS A 4 3.51 25.23 -49.52
N VAL A 5 2.41 24.94 -50.21
CA VAL A 5 1.74 25.93 -51.05
C VAL A 5 0.94 26.83 -50.12
N THR A 6 1.49 27.99 -49.78
CA THR A 6 0.76 29.06 -49.10
C THR A 6 -0.05 29.82 -50.14
N GLU A 7 -1.31 29.45 -50.33
CA GLU A 7 -2.27 30.38 -50.92
C GLU A 7 -2.52 31.53 -49.95
N THR A 8 -2.45 32.73 -50.49
CA THR A 8 -2.51 34.02 -49.81
C THR A 8 -3.79 34.18 -48.99
N ALA A 9 -3.64 34.42 -47.69
CA ALA A 9 -4.73 34.76 -46.79
C ALA A 9 -5.32 36.14 -47.13
N GLY A 10 -6.51 36.17 -47.71
CA GLY A 10 -7.39 37.34 -47.66
C GLY A 10 -8.06 37.43 -46.28
N PRO A 11 -8.27 38.62 -45.70
CA PRO A 11 -8.94 38.76 -44.41
C PRO A 11 -10.43 38.46 -44.57
N LEU A 12 -10.83 37.23 -44.25
CA LEU A 12 -12.24 36.86 -44.12
C LEU A 12 -12.77 37.43 -42.80
N LEU A 13 -13.43 38.58 -42.90
CA LEU A 13 -14.30 39.12 -41.86
C LEU A 13 -15.45 38.12 -41.65
N VAL A 14 -15.27 37.18 -40.70
CA VAL A 14 -16.31 36.20 -40.36
C VAL A 14 -17.53 36.95 -39.83
N THR A 15 -18.63 36.86 -40.57
CA THR A 15 -19.91 37.45 -40.20
C THR A 15 -20.40 36.83 -38.89
N ALA A 16 -20.60 37.66 -37.87
CA ALA A 16 -20.94 37.31 -36.48
C ALA A 16 -22.29 36.57 -36.27
N LYS A 17 -22.98 36.13 -37.34
CA LYS A 17 -24.29 35.46 -37.25
C LYS A 17 -24.22 33.94 -37.04
N HIS A 18 -23.06 33.30 -37.24
CA HIS A 18 -22.94 31.83 -37.16
C HIS A 18 -22.32 31.30 -35.86
N CYS A 19 -21.92 32.17 -34.92
CA CYS A 19 -21.27 31.80 -33.67
C CYS A 19 -21.95 32.45 -32.44
N THR A 20 -23.28 32.47 -32.44
CA THR A 20 -24.07 32.86 -31.27
C THR A 20 -24.28 31.65 -30.36
N LEU A 21 -23.90 31.78 -29.08
CA LEU A 21 -24.19 30.79 -28.04
C LEU A 21 -25.72 30.69 -27.91
N GLN A 22 -26.34 29.63 -28.43
CA GLN A 22 -27.77 29.39 -28.23
C GLN A 22 -27.96 28.82 -26.82
N HIS A 23 -28.62 29.59 -25.95
CA HIS A 23 -29.10 29.10 -24.67
C HIS A 23 -30.43 28.37 -24.94
N THR A 24 -30.39 27.06 -25.13
CA THR A 24 -31.59 26.23 -25.25
C THR A 24 -32.17 26.01 -23.86
N ASP A 25 -33.39 26.52 -23.63
CA ASP A 25 -34.10 26.36 -22.34
C ASP A 25 -34.57 24.91 -22.09
N ASN A 26 -34.42 24.01 -23.08
CA ASN A 26 -34.70 22.58 -22.98
C ASN A 26 -33.43 21.77 -23.29
N MET A 27 -32.66 21.44 -22.26
CA MET A 27 -31.51 20.53 -22.39
C MET A 27 -32.00 19.08 -22.53
N ASP A 28 -31.65 18.43 -23.65
CA ASP A 28 -31.94 17.01 -23.87
C ASP A 28 -31.37 16.16 -22.73
N LEU A 29 -32.13 15.16 -22.27
CA LEU A 29 -31.75 14.29 -21.15
C LEU A 29 -30.36 13.65 -21.36
N ASP A 30 -30.07 13.22 -22.58
CA ASP A 30 -28.79 12.59 -22.93
C ASP A 30 -27.61 13.58 -22.83
N THR A 31 -27.83 14.84 -23.21
CA THR A 31 -26.84 15.92 -23.10
C THR A 31 -26.61 16.26 -21.62
N ALA A 32 -27.68 16.33 -20.83
CA ALA A 32 -27.62 16.56 -19.38
C ALA A 32 -26.81 15.46 -18.67
N ILE A 33 -27.08 14.18 -19.00
CA ILE A 33 -26.36 13.03 -18.46
C ILE A 33 -24.89 13.09 -18.85
N THR A 34 -24.58 13.43 -20.10
CA THR A 34 -23.20 13.54 -20.59
C THR A 34 -22.42 14.62 -19.85
N ILE A 35 -23.01 15.81 -19.66
CA ILE A 35 -22.38 16.91 -18.93
C ILE A 35 -22.16 16.54 -17.46
N ALA A 36 -23.16 15.95 -16.80
CA ALA A 36 -23.07 15.56 -15.40
C ALA A 36 -21.99 14.48 -15.19
N THR A 37 -21.98 13.45 -16.02
CA THR A 37 -21.00 12.35 -15.94
C THR A 37 -19.59 12.82 -16.26
N ALA A 38 -19.41 13.63 -17.31
CA ALA A 38 -18.11 14.19 -17.70
C ALA A 38 -17.55 15.13 -16.62
N THR A 39 -18.41 15.93 -15.99
CA THR A 39 -18.00 16.84 -14.90
C THR A 39 -17.62 16.08 -13.64
N LEU A 40 -18.43 15.08 -13.25
CA LEU A 40 -18.17 14.25 -12.06
C LEU A 40 -16.87 13.44 -12.22
N LEU A 41 -16.71 12.73 -13.34
CA LEU A 41 -15.51 11.94 -13.58
C LEU A 41 -14.29 12.85 -13.80
N GLY A 42 -14.45 13.96 -14.52
CA GLY A 42 -13.39 14.93 -14.75
C GLY A 42 -12.84 15.54 -13.45
N THR A 43 -13.71 15.92 -12.52
CA THR A 43 -13.31 16.40 -11.18
C THR A 43 -12.64 15.31 -10.35
N LEU A 44 -13.19 14.08 -10.35
CA LEU A 44 -12.57 12.94 -9.67
C LEU A 44 -11.15 12.70 -10.18
N TYR A 45 -10.95 12.73 -11.50
CA TYR A 45 -9.65 12.56 -12.12
C TYR A 45 -8.69 13.70 -11.78
N CYS A 46 -9.11 14.96 -11.90
CA CYS A 46 -8.24 16.11 -11.62
C CYS A 46 -7.81 16.23 -10.15
N PHE A 47 -8.65 15.82 -9.19
CA PHE A 47 -8.35 15.98 -7.76
C PHE A 47 -7.85 14.69 -7.09
N TRP A 48 -8.45 13.54 -7.42
CA TRP A 48 -8.18 12.24 -6.78
C TRP A 48 -7.53 11.20 -7.69
N GLY A 49 -7.18 11.55 -8.94
CA GLY A 49 -6.62 10.65 -9.96
C GLY A 49 -5.54 9.69 -9.42
N PHE A 50 -4.52 10.25 -8.75
CA PHE A 50 -3.42 9.46 -8.19
C PHE A 50 -3.80 8.64 -6.94
N ARG A 51 -4.74 9.11 -6.11
CA ARG A 51 -5.17 8.39 -4.89
C ARG A 51 -6.07 7.20 -5.22
N CYS A 52 -6.95 7.38 -6.20
CA CYS A 52 -7.87 6.36 -6.65
C CYS A 52 -7.32 5.63 -7.89
N PHE A 53 -5.99 5.42 -7.96
CA PHE A 53 -5.32 4.95 -9.18
C PHE A 53 -5.95 3.69 -9.77
N ARG A 54 -6.34 2.70 -8.96
CA ARG A 54 -7.00 1.48 -9.44
C ARG A 54 -8.33 1.76 -10.12
N LEU A 55 -9.21 2.50 -9.44
CA LEU A 55 -10.53 2.86 -9.97
C LEU A 55 -10.39 3.69 -11.25
N VAL A 56 -9.50 4.68 -11.23
CA VAL A 56 -9.19 5.57 -12.34
C VAL A 56 -8.64 4.78 -13.52
N SER A 57 -7.71 3.84 -13.31
CA SER A 57 -7.20 2.98 -14.37
C SER A 57 -8.26 2.03 -14.93
N CYS A 58 -9.17 1.48 -14.11
CA CYS A 58 -10.29 0.67 -14.58
C CYS A 58 -11.21 1.46 -15.51
N VAL A 59 -11.67 2.64 -15.05
CA VAL A 59 -12.59 3.50 -15.82
C VAL A 59 -11.92 3.98 -17.10
N SER A 60 -10.64 4.36 -17.03
CA SER A 60 -9.86 4.78 -18.20
C SER A 60 -9.69 3.67 -19.23
N ALA A 61 -9.40 2.45 -18.78
CA ALA A 61 -9.27 1.29 -19.65
C ALA A 61 -10.60 0.86 -20.28
N LEU A 62 -11.71 1.00 -19.54
CA LEU A 62 -13.05 0.77 -20.09
C LEU A 62 -13.33 1.77 -21.22
N LEU A 63 -13.10 3.07 -21.00
CA LEU A 63 -13.29 4.10 -22.02
C LEU A 63 -12.44 3.86 -23.26
N LEU A 64 -11.14 3.62 -23.07
CA LEU A 64 -10.22 3.34 -24.17
C LEU A 64 -10.63 2.07 -24.94
N SER A 65 -11.00 1.01 -24.23
CA SER A 65 -11.42 -0.26 -24.83
C SER A 65 -12.73 -0.14 -25.60
N VAL A 66 -13.72 0.61 -25.10
CA VAL A 66 -14.98 0.82 -25.82
C VAL A 66 -14.72 1.56 -27.13
N CYS A 67 -13.89 2.61 -27.11
CA CYS A 67 -13.52 3.33 -28.33
C CYS A 67 -12.83 2.43 -29.36
N VAL A 68 -11.79 1.69 -28.94
CA VAL A 68 -11.02 0.83 -29.85
C VAL A 68 -11.86 -0.37 -30.33
N CYS A 69 -12.60 -1.02 -29.44
CA CYS A 69 -13.39 -2.21 -29.79
C CYS A 69 -14.56 -1.84 -30.71
N TYR A 70 -15.25 -0.73 -30.47
CA TYR A 70 -16.32 -0.26 -31.34
C TYR A 70 -15.80 0.05 -32.74
N THR A 71 -14.67 0.76 -32.84
CA THR A 71 -13.97 1.00 -34.09
C THR A 71 -13.64 -0.31 -34.82
N VAL A 72 -13.03 -1.28 -34.12
CA VAL A 72 -12.67 -2.57 -34.70
C VAL A 72 -13.89 -3.34 -35.19
N CYS A 73 -14.99 -3.33 -34.45
CA CYS A 73 -16.23 -3.98 -34.85
C CYS A 73 -16.83 -3.36 -36.11
N VAL A 74 -16.88 -2.03 -36.19
CA VAL A 74 -17.40 -1.31 -37.37
C VAL A 74 -16.54 -1.55 -38.61
N LEU A 75 -15.21 -1.59 -38.46
CA LEU A 75 -14.28 -1.71 -39.58
C LEU A 75 -14.05 -3.15 -40.05
N LEU A 76 -13.81 -4.08 -39.12
CA LEU A 76 -13.45 -5.47 -39.46
C LEU A 76 -14.65 -6.39 -39.60
N VAL A 77 -15.81 -6.02 -39.03
CA VAL A 77 -17.00 -6.88 -38.98
C VAL A 77 -18.29 -6.08 -39.29
N PRO A 78 -18.39 -5.40 -40.44
CA PRO A 78 -19.53 -4.53 -40.76
C PRO A 78 -20.85 -5.29 -40.93
N TRP A 79 -20.81 -6.62 -41.12
CA TRP A 79 -21.99 -7.49 -41.23
C TRP A 79 -22.56 -7.94 -39.88
N LEU A 80 -21.95 -7.55 -38.75
CA LEU A 80 -22.43 -7.94 -37.42
C LEU A 80 -23.62 -7.07 -37.01
N ASP A 81 -24.68 -7.71 -36.51
CA ASP A 81 -25.82 -7.00 -35.95
C ASP A 81 -25.38 -6.02 -34.86
N ALA A 82 -25.91 -4.79 -34.90
CA ALA A 82 -25.53 -3.73 -33.98
C ALA A 82 -25.66 -4.15 -32.50
N LEU A 83 -26.72 -4.87 -32.16
CA LEU A 83 -26.93 -5.39 -30.79
C LEU A 83 -25.83 -6.35 -30.35
N VAL A 84 -25.39 -7.23 -31.25
CA VAL A 84 -24.32 -8.20 -30.98
C VAL A 84 -22.96 -7.48 -30.90
N ALA A 85 -22.72 -6.51 -31.77
CA ALA A 85 -21.52 -5.68 -31.73
C ALA A 85 -21.38 -4.92 -30.41
N TRP A 86 -22.47 -4.30 -29.93
CA TRP A 86 -22.50 -3.65 -28.61
C TRP A 86 -22.24 -4.64 -27.47
N GLY A 87 -22.83 -5.85 -27.53
CA GLY A 87 -22.59 -6.91 -26.54
C GLY A 87 -21.12 -7.35 -26.47
N VAL A 88 -20.48 -7.57 -27.62
CA VAL A 88 -19.05 -7.91 -27.71
C VAL A 88 -18.19 -6.77 -27.16
N CYS A 89 -18.48 -5.53 -27.55
CA CYS A 89 -17.74 -4.35 -27.08
C CYS A 89 -17.79 -4.19 -25.55
N VAL A 90 -18.97 -4.38 -24.95
CA VAL A 90 -19.13 -4.32 -23.49
C VAL A 90 -18.34 -5.44 -22.82
N GLY A 91 -18.45 -6.68 -23.33
CA GLY A 91 -17.74 -7.84 -22.78
C GLY A 91 -16.21 -7.65 -22.78
N VAL A 92 -15.63 -7.26 -23.92
CA VAL A 92 -14.19 -6.97 -24.05
C VAL A 92 -13.78 -5.82 -23.12
N SER A 93 -14.57 -4.76 -23.07
CA SER A 93 -14.22 -3.57 -22.28
C SER A 93 -14.27 -3.82 -20.77
N VAL A 94 -15.21 -4.62 -20.28
CA VAL A 94 -15.25 -5.05 -18.88
C VAL A 94 -14.03 -5.92 -18.55
N LEU A 95 -13.67 -6.86 -19.42
CA LEU A 95 -12.49 -7.71 -19.21
C LEU A 95 -11.21 -6.88 -19.14
N VAL A 96 -11.00 -5.97 -20.09
CA VAL A 96 -9.84 -5.07 -20.12
C VAL A 96 -9.81 -4.18 -18.88
N ALA A 97 -10.95 -3.64 -18.45
CA ALA A 97 -11.04 -2.83 -17.23
C ALA A 97 -10.67 -3.61 -15.97
N VAL A 98 -11.16 -4.85 -15.81
CA VAL A 98 -10.84 -5.70 -14.66
C VAL A 98 -9.36 -6.05 -14.65
N VAL A 99 -8.80 -6.50 -15.77
CA VAL A 99 -7.37 -6.85 -15.89
C VAL A 99 -6.51 -5.63 -15.55
N THR A 100 -6.89 -4.45 -16.03
CA THR A 100 -6.18 -3.19 -15.74
C THR A 100 -6.26 -2.82 -14.26
N GLY A 101 -7.41 -3.02 -13.61
CA GLY A 101 -7.58 -2.76 -12.18
C GLY A 101 -6.75 -3.66 -11.27
N VAL A 102 -6.50 -4.89 -11.72
CA VAL A 102 -5.74 -5.91 -10.98
C VAL A 102 -4.24 -5.82 -11.28
N LEU A 103 -3.87 -5.73 -12.56
CA LEU A 103 -2.48 -5.78 -13.01
C LEU A 103 -1.92 -4.36 -13.17
N ARG A 104 -1.12 -3.94 -12.17
CA ARG A 104 -0.47 -2.63 -12.14
C ARG A 104 0.37 -2.30 -13.37
N CYS A 105 1.10 -3.28 -13.92
CA CYS A 105 1.92 -3.05 -15.12
C CYS A 105 1.05 -2.70 -16.33
N VAL A 106 -0.11 -3.37 -16.45
CA VAL A 106 -1.10 -3.10 -17.51
C VAL A 106 -1.74 -1.72 -17.29
N ALA A 107 -2.09 -1.38 -16.04
CA ALA A 107 -2.59 -0.05 -15.69
C ALA A 107 -1.64 1.08 -16.10
N LEU A 108 -0.36 0.99 -15.73
CA LEU A 108 0.62 2.02 -16.06
C LEU A 108 0.87 2.11 -17.56
N PHE A 109 0.95 0.97 -18.25
CA PHE A 109 1.12 0.93 -19.70
C PHE A 109 -0.05 1.59 -20.43
N LEU A 110 -1.29 1.20 -20.11
CA LEU A 110 -2.49 1.77 -20.73
C LEU A 110 -2.69 3.25 -20.39
N SER A 111 -2.40 3.68 -19.16
CA SER A 111 -2.43 5.10 -18.81
C SER A 111 -1.41 5.93 -19.59
N GLY A 112 -0.22 5.39 -19.85
CA GLY A 112 0.79 6.04 -20.70
C GLY A 112 0.38 6.09 -22.18
N LEU A 113 -0.16 4.98 -22.70
CA LEU A 113 -0.70 4.89 -24.06
C LEU A 113 -1.78 5.94 -24.30
N GLN A 114 -2.74 6.03 -23.38
CA GLN A 114 -3.85 6.96 -23.46
C GLN A 114 -3.40 8.42 -23.38
N LEU A 115 -2.42 8.73 -22.52
CA LEU A 115 -1.86 10.07 -22.43
C LEU A 115 -1.23 10.49 -23.77
N GLY A 116 -0.48 9.60 -24.42
CA GLY A 116 0.09 9.92 -25.72
C GLY A 116 -0.95 10.05 -26.83
N LEU A 117 -2.01 9.23 -26.82
CA LEU A 117 -3.11 9.36 -27.79
C LEU A 117 -3.80 10.72 -27.68
N LEU A 118 -4.03 11.22 -26.46
CA LEU A 118 -4.64 12.53 -26.24
C LEU A 118 -3.74 13.68 -26.69
N LEU A 119 -2.45 13.63 -26.36
CA LEU A 119 -1.50 14.68 -26.74
C LEU A 119 -1.24 14.70 -28.26
N SER A 120 -1.03 13.53 -28.88
CA SER A 120 -0.87 13.42 -30.33
C SER A 120 -2.15 13.80 -31.08
N GLY A 121 -3.32 13.39 -30.58
CA GLY A 121 -4.61 13.76 -31.16
C GLY A 121 -4.82 15.27 -31.16
N ALA A 122 -4.55 15.94 -30.03
CA ALA A 122 -4.64 17.40 -29.94
C ALA A 122 -3.65 18.11 -30.89
N ALA A 123 -2.41 17.62 -30.99
CA ALA A 123 -1.41 18.16 -31.90
C ALA A 123 -1.83 18.00 -33.37
N LEU A 124 -2.42 16.86 -33.74
CA LEU A 124 -2.92 16.63 -35.11
C LEU A 124 -4.14 17.49 -35.43
N LEU A 125 -5.07 17.67 -34.49
CA LEU A 125 -6.21 18.57 -34.67
C LEU A 125 -5.78 20.02 -34.91
N ALA A 126 -4.72 20.47 -34.20
CA ALA A 126 -4.12 21.77 -34.42
C ALA A 126 -3.41 21.86 -35.78
N ALA A 127 -2.63 20.83 -36.14
CA ALA A 127 -1.93 20.78 -37.42
C ALA A 127 -2.90 20.72 -38.62
N ALA A 128 -4.03 20.02 -38.47
CA ALA A 128 -5.08 19.91 -39.48
C ALA A 128 -5.73 21.26 -39.84
N GLN A 129 -5.56 22.30 -39.02
CA GLN A 129 -6.03 23.66 -39.35
C GLN A 129 -5.15 24.32 -40.42
N TYR A 130 -3.88 23.96 -40.50
CA TYR A 130 -2.88 24.64 -41.32
C TYR A 130 -2.33 23.76 -42.44
N CYS A 131 -2.40 22.43 -42.28
CA CYS A 131 -1.80 21.46 -43.19
C CYS A 131 -2.81 20.39 -43.60
N THR A 132 -2.75 19.97 -44.86
CA THR A 132 -3.41 18.74 -45.31
C THR A 132 -2.59 17.53 -44.85
N LEU A 133 -3.22 16.67 -44.06
CA LEU A 133 -2.57 15.52 -43.45
C LEU A 133 -2.74 14.29 -44.36
N GLN A 134 -1.97 14.27 -45.46
CA GLN A 134 -1.83 13.12 -46.34
C GLN A 134 -0.34 12.80 -46.55
N PRO A 135 0.02 11.53 -46.77
CA PRO A 135 -0.81 10.31 -46.81
C PRO A 135 -1.22 9.80 -45.42
N LEU A 136 -2.22 8.91 -45.37
CA LEU A 136 -2.89 8.46 -44.13
C LEU A 136 -1.96 7.80 -43.08
N TRP A 137 -0.90 7.12 -43.51
CA TRP A 137 0.04 6.48 -42.60
C TRP A 137 0.82 7.49 -41.75
N LEU A 138 0.94 8.75 -42.20
CA LEU A 138 1.70 9.78 -41.51
C LEU A 138 0.99 10.25 -40.22
N PRO A 139 -0.31 10.59 -40.22
CA PRO A 139 -1.08 10.79 -38.99
C PRO A 139 -1.10 9.58 -38.06
N LEU A 140 -1.27 8.37 -38.61
CA LEU A 140 -1.27 7.14 -37.81
C LEU A 140 0.05 6.95 -37.08
N LEU A 141 1.20 7.12 -37.75
CA LEU A 141 2.51 7.04 -37.12
C LEU A 141 2.73 8.15 -36.08
N ALA A 142 2.25 9.36 -36.36
CA ALA A 142 2.30 10.50 -35.43
C ALA A 142 1.41 10.29 -34.18
N MET A 143 0.37 9.45 -34.27
CA MET A 143 -0.42 9.01 -33.11
C MET A 143 0.24 7.85 -32.38
N THR A 144 0.61 6.77 -33.07
CA THR A 144 1.07 5.54 -32.42
C THR A 144 2.46 5.67 -31.80
N GLY A 145 3.39 6.37 -32.45
CA GLY A 145 4.78 6.50 -32.01
C GLY A 145 4.89 7.15 -30.61
N PRO A 146 4.40 8.39 -30.43
CA PRO A 146 4.43 9.05 -29.13
C PRO A 146 3.60 8.32 -28.06
N SER A 147 2.50 7.67 -28.45
CA SER A 147 1.66 6.87 -27.55
C SER A 147 2.40 5.66 -26.98
N VAL A 148 3.08 4.88 -27.82
CA VAL A 148 3.90 3.75 -27.36
C VAL A 148 5.09 4.23 -26.53
N LEU A 149 5.73 5.33 -26.93
CA LEU A 149 6.84 5.92 -26.16
C LEU A 149 6.40 6.28 -24.73
N LEU A 150 5.27 6.98 -24.59
CA LEU A 150 4.72 7.35 -23.28
C LEU A 150 4.21 6.14 -22.50
N ALA A 151 3.70 5.10 -23.16
CA ALA A 151 3.34 3.82 -22.54
C ALA A 151 4.53 3.07 -21.94
N VAL A 152 5.72 3.15 -22.57
CA VAL A 152 6.95 2.54 -22.03
C VAL A 152 7.55 3.42 -20.93
N LEU A 153 7.57 4.74 -21.13
CA LEU A 153 8.08 5.67 -20.14
C LEU A 153 7.27 5.62 -18.84
N SER A 154 5.94 5.39 -18.91
CA SER A 154 5.08 5.29 -17.72
C SER A 154 5.44 4.11 -16.81
N LEU A 155 6.07 3.06 -17.35
CA LEU A 155 6.60 1.94 -16.56
C LEU A 155 7.83 2.35 -15.73
N ARG A 156 8.66 3.23 -16.29
CA ARG A 156 9.88 3.75 -15.64
C ARG A 156 9.56 4.88 -14.68
N TRP A 157 8.78 5.87 -15.11
CA TRP A 157 8.51 7.11 -14.39
C TRP A 157 7.07 7.14 -13.89
N GLN A 158 6.77 6.22 -12.97
CA GLN A 158 5.39 5.87 -12.58
C GLN A 158 4.62 7.03 -11.93
N LYS A 159 5.24 7.86 -11.05
CA LYS A 159 4.55 9.02 -10.42
C LYS A 159 4.15 10.06 -11.43
N PRO A 160 5.12 10.69 -12.12
CA PRO A 160 4.82 11.85 -12.92
C PRO A 160 3.90 11.49 -14.06
N LEU A 161 4.08 10.33 -14.68
CA LEU A 161 3.26 9.92 -15.82
C LEU A 161 1.86 9.45 -15.43
N ALA A 162 1.67 8.83 -14.26
CA ALA A 162 0.31 8.53 -13.77
C ALA A 162 -0.47 9.79 -13.37
N VAL A 163 0.19 10.74 -12.70
CA VAL A 163 -0.41 12.04 -12.35
C VAL A 163 -0.76 12.82 -13.61
N MET A 164 0.18 12.91 -14.55
CA MET A 164 -0.03 13.61 -15.83
C MET A 164 -1.14 12.95 -16.65
N SER A 165 -1.15 11.61 -16.76
CA SER A 165 -2.20 10.87 -17.48
C SER A 165 -3.59 11.13 -16.92
N SER A 166 -3.78 11.00 -15.60
CA SER A 166 -5.08 11.23 -14.97
C SER A 166 -5.51 12.70 -15.02
N ALA A 167 -4.59 13.65 -14.87
CA ALA A 167 -4.88 15.08 -15.03
C ALA A 167 -5.28 15.43 -16.48
N THR A 168 -4.56 14.90 -17.47
CA THR A 168 -4.88 15.10 -18.89
C THR A 168 -6.23 14.49 -19.28
N LEU A 169 -6.53 13.27 -18.82
CA LEU A 169 -7.86 12.69 -19.08
C LEU A 169 -8.96 13.48 -18.38
N GLY A 170 -8.79 13.82 -17.09
CA GLY A 170 -9.78 14.60 -16.34
C GLY A 170 -10.08 15.95 -16.95
N ALA A 171 -9.03 16.67 -17.37
CA ALA A 171 -9.17 17.94 -18.09
C ALA A 171 -9.87 17.76 -19.44
N THR A 172 -9.60 16.67 -20.16
CA THR A 172 -10.29 16.35 -21.43
C THR A 172 -11.77 16.10 -21.19
N MET A 173 -12.15 15.35 -20.13
CA MET A 173 -13.55 15.11 -19.79
C MET A 173 -14.28 16.41 -19.41
N LEU A 174 -13.64 17.29 -18.63
CA LEU A 174 -14.20 18.61 -18.31
C LEU A 174 -14.37 19.48 -19.55
N ALA A 175 -13.38 19.50 -20.45
CA ALA A 175 -13.47 20.23 -21.70
C ALA A 175 -14.61 19.70 -22.60
N LEU A 176 -14.78 18.38 -22.66
CA LEU A 176 -15.89 17.74 -23.40
C LEU A 176 -17.25 18.06 -22.78
N GLY A 177 -17.37 18.08 -21.44
CA GLY A 177 -18.60 18.47 -20.75
C GLY A 177 -18.97 19.93 -21.01
N LEU A 178 -17.98 20.84 -20.96
CA LEU A 178 -18.19 22.25 -21.30
C LEU A 178 -18.55 22.44 -22.78
N ALA A 179 -17.92 21.67 -23.67
CA ALA A 179 -18.23 21.69 -25.10
C ALA A 179 -19.66 21.20 -25.38
N ALA A 180 -20.12 20.15 -24.68
CA ALA A 180 -21.47 19.64 -24.79
C ALA A 180 -22.53 20.64 -24.28
N GLY A 181 -22.26 21.34 -23.17
CA GLY A 181 -23.17 22.36 -22.61
C GLY A 181 -23.23 23.66 -23.40
N ALA A 182 -22.19 23.99 -24.17
CA ALA A 182 -22.17 25.17 -25.04
C ALA A 182 -22.79 24.91 -26.44
N GLU A 183 -23.48 23.76 -26.63
CA GLU A 183 -23.96 23.23 -27.92
C GLU A 183 -22.89 23.24 -29.03
N SER A 184 -21.62 23.09 -28.65
CA SER A 184 -20.51 22.94 -29.59
C SER A 184 -20.36 21.48 -30.08
N ARG A 185 -21.49 20.86 -30.46
CA ARG A 185 -21.53 19.61 -31.24
C ARG A 185 -20.49 19.55 -32.37
N PRO A 186 -20.09 20.65 -33.06
CA PRO A 186 -19.04 20.59 -34.07
C PRO A 186 -17.69 20.07 -33.59
N LEU A 187 -17.24 20.29 -32.35
CA LEU A 187 -15.86 19.91 -32.00
C LEU A 187 -15.71 18.42 -31.70
N LEU A 188 -16.67 17.85 -30.97
CA LEU A 188 -16.76 16.41 -30.72
C LEU A 188 -17.12 15.65 -32.00
N MET A 189 -18.12 16.11 -32.76
CA MET A 189 -18.49 15.49 -34.03
C MET A 189 -17.35 15.56 -35.04
N ARG A 190 -16.66 16.70 -35.16
CA ARG A 190 -15.51 16.84 -36.06
C ARG A 190 -14.33 16.01 -35.60
N MET A 191 -14.08 15.82 -34.30
CA MET A 191 -13.06 14.88 -33.81
C MET A 191 -13.43 13.42 -34.12
N LEU A 192 -14.69 13.03 -33.90
CA LEU A 192 -15.20 11.69 -34.22
C LEU A 192 -15.24 11.42 -35.73
N GLU A 193 -15.56 12.43 -36.53
CA GLU A 193 -15.57 12.39 -37.99
C GLU A 193 -14.14 12.38 -38.54
N TRP A 194 -13.21 13.10 -37.92
CA TRP A 194 -11.78 12.98 -38.24
C TRP A 194 -11.24 11.58 -37.94
N LEU A 195 -11.60 10.99 -36.79
CA LEU A 195 -11.26 9.60 -36.46
C LEU A 195 -11.84 8.61 -37.49
N ARG A 196 -13.11 8.77 -37.87
CA ARG A 196 -13.76 7.96 -38.92
C ARG A 196 -13.09 8.11 -40.29
N LEU A 197 -12.70 9.33 -40.69
CA LEU A 197 -12.06 9.63 -41.97
C LEU A 197 -10.60 9.15 -42.03
N VAL A 198 -9.88 9.20 -40.91
CA VAL A 198 -8.55 8.58 -40.78
C VAL A 198 -8.66 7.04 -40.85
N GLU A 199 -9.77 6.44 -40.44
CA GLU A 199 -9.93 4.99 -40.39
C GLU A 199 -10.42 4.35 -41.71
N LEU A 200 -11.10 5.09 -42.60
CA LEU A 200 -11.67 4.56 -43.85
C LEU A 200 -10.71 4.54 -45.05
N GLY A 201 -9.47 5.00 -44.93
CA GLY A 201 -8.54 5.07 -46.08
C GLY A 201 -8.87 6.16 -47.10
N GLU A 202 -10.06 6.77 -47.00
CA GLU A 202 -10.47 7.93 -47.79
C GLU A 202 -9.78 9.16 -47.21
N GLY A 203 -8.60 9.47 -47.75
CA GLY A 203 -7.82 10.61 -47.28
C GLY A 203 -8.68 11.86 -47.27
N VAL A 204 -8.75 12.54 -46.11
CA VAL A 204 -9.54 13.75 -45.81
C VAL A 204 -9.98 14.48 -47.08
N VAL A 205 -11.10 14.05 -47.65
CA VAL A 205 -11.70 14.74 -48.78
C VAL A 205 -12.25 16.01 -48.17
N ARG A 206 -11.68 17.16 -48.55
CA ARG A 206 -12.39 18.44 -48.43
C ARG A 206 -13.69 18.26 -49.19
N THR A 207 -14.79 17.95 -48.50
CA THR A 207 -16.12 18.14 -49.06
C THR A 207 -16.26 19.64 -49.28
N GLU A 208 -16.13 20.06 -50.54
CA GLU A 208 -16.52 21.38 -51.00
C GLU A 208 -17.96 21.63 -50.52
N GLY A 209 -18.12 22.45 -49.47
CA GLY A 209 -19.44 22.78 -48.92
C GLY A 209 -19.56 22.89 -47.40
N ALA A 210 -18.59 22.44 -46.60
CA ALA A 210 -18.65 22.58 -45.13
C ALA A 210 -17.82 23.78 -44.62
N GLU A 211 -18.19 24.99 -45.06
CA GLU A 211 -17.68 26.23 -44.48
C GLU A 211 -18.30 26.46 -43.10
N SER A 212 -17.62 26.03 -42.04
CA SER A 212 -17.87 26.54 -40.70
C SER A 212 -16.55 26.70 -39.95
N PRO A 213 -16.03 27.93 -39.79
CA PRO A 213 -14.85 28.18 -38.96
C PRO A 213 -15.14 27.77 -37.51
N ILE A 214 -14.11 27.31 -36.79
CA ILE A 214 -14.20 27.03 -35.36
C ILE A 214 -14.66 28.31 -34.65
N CYS A 215 -15.82 28.28 -34.02
CA CYS A 215 -16.37 29.42 -33.31
C CYS A 215 -15.49 29.85 -32.13
N TRP A 216 -15.61 31.11 -31.71
CA TRP A 216 -14.78 31.69 -30.65
C TRP A 216 -14.87 30.92 -29.33
N TYR A 217 -16.04 30.37 -28.97
CA TYR A 217 -16.22 29.58 -27.75
C TYR A 217 -15.44 28.26 -27.77
N SER A 218 -15.25 27.65 -28.93
CA SER A 218 -14.44 26.43 -29.09
C SER A 218 -12.96 26.71 -28.85
N TRP A 219 -12.47 27.87 -29.26
CA TRP A 219 -11.11 28.34 -28.92
C TRP A 219 -10.96 28.61 -27.43
N VAL A 220 -12.01 29.10 -26.76
CA VAL A 220 -12.02 29.27 -25.30
C VAL A 220 -11.93 27.91 -24.60
N VAL A 221 -12.68 26.89 -25.06
CA VAL A 221 -12.61 25.52 -24.50
C VAL A 221 -11.23 24.90 -24.72
N LEU A 222 -10.66 25.02 -25.94
CA LEU A 222 -9.31 24.53 -26.24
C LEU A 222 -8.22 25.25 -25.44
N GLY A 223 -8.35 26.56 -25.22
CA GLY A 223 -7.44 27.35 -24.39
C GLY A 223 -7.56 27.04 -22.90
N ALA A 224 -8.75 26.67 -22.42
CA ALA A 224 -8.96 26.24 -21.03
C ALA A 224 -8.34 24.87 -20.74
N TRP A 225 -8.22 24.00 -21.74
CA TRP A 225 -7.75 22.62 -21.57
C TRP A 225 -6.33 22.52 -20.97
N PRO A 226 -5.27 23.19 -21.48
CA PRO A 226 -3.94 23.20 -20.84
C PRO A 226 -3.94 23.76 -19.41
N LEU A 227 -4.78 24.76 -19.12
CA LEU A 227 -4.89 25.36 -17.79
C LEU A 227 -5.48 24.36 -16.79
N LEU A 228 -6.50 23.59 -17.20
CA LEU A 228 -7.09 22.53 -16.38
C LEU A 228 -6.11 21.38 -16.14
N ILE A 229 -5.29 21.02 -17.13
CA ILE A 229 -4.21 20.03 -16.95
C ILE A 229 -3.22 20.52 -15.90
N LEU A 230 -2.74 21.75 -16.02
CA LEU A 230 -1.78 22.32 -15.07
C LEU A 230 -2.35 22.35 -13.66
N LEU A 231 -3.61 22.79 -13.50
CA LEU A 231 -4.29 22.81 -12.21
C LEU A 231 -4.41 21.40 -11.63
N GLY A 232 -4.84 20.42 -12.43
CA GLY A 232 -4.94 19.02 -12.03
C GLY A 232 -3.60 18.44 -11.57
N VAL A 233 -2.52 18.69 -12.33
CA VAL A 233 -1.16 18.28 -11.95
C VAL A 233 -0.74 18.91 -10.63
N ILE A 234 -0.94 20.22 -10.45
CA ILE A 234 -0.57 20.93 -9.21
C ILE A 234 -1.34 20.36 -8.02
N VAL A 235 -2.66 20.24 -8.14
CA VAL A 235 -3.53 19.71 -7.08
C VAL A 235 -3.12 18.28 -6.72
N GLN A 236 -3.01 17.40 -7.72
CA GLN A 236 -2.61 16.03 -7.47
C GLN A 236 -1.21 15.93 -6.86
N TRP A 237 -0.25 16.73 -7.33
CA TRP A 237 1.13 16.67 -6.85
C TRP A 237 1.28 17.21 -5.42
N ARG A 238 0.63 18.35 -5.13
CA ARG A 238 0.78 19.08 -3.86
C ARG A 238 -0.14 18.58 -2.74
N VAL A 239 -1.36 18.17 -3.09
CA VAL A 239 -2.41 17.81 -2.11
C VAL A 239 -2.56 16.29 -2.01
N THR A 240 -2.56 15.60 -3.15
CA THR A 240 -2.98 14.20 -3.23
C THR A 240 -1.79 13.23 -3.15
N ALA A 241 -0.64 13.57 -3.73
CA ALA A 241 0.56 12.75 -3.86
C ALA A 241 1.68 13.10 -2.86
N ASN A 242 1.46 14.10 -2.00
CA ASN A 242 2.40 14.52 -0.96
C ASN A 242 2.36 13.46 0.17
N ASN A 243 3.51 12.83 0.44
CA ASN A 243 3.71 11.67 1.35
C ASN A 243 3.31 10.27 0.86
N LEU A 244 2.76 10.09 -0.34
CA LEU A 244 2.52 8.74 -0.90
C LEU A 244 3.69 8.28 -1.76
N THR A 245 4.34 7.18 -1.35
CA THR A 245 5.26 6.42 -2.20
C THR A 245 4.48 5.55 -3.20
N HIS A 246 5.14 5.17 -4.29
CA HIS A 246 4.57 4.36 -5.37
C HIS A 246 3.85 3.09 -4.95
N THR A 247 4.18 2.55 -3.78
CA THR A 247 3.61 1.33 -3.22
C THR A 247 2.35 1.58 -2.39
N GLU A 248 2.16 2.78 -1.83
CA GLU A 248 1.07 3.09 -0.88
C GLU A 248 -0.25 3.47 -1.57
N ALA A 249 -0.22 3.99 -2.79
CA ALA A 249 -1.45 4.22 -3.58
C ALA A 249 -2.15 2.92 -4.03
N ALA A 250 -1.52 1.77 -3.79
CA ALA A 250 -2.01 0.44 -4.15
C ALA A 250 -2.37 -0.43 -2.94
N SER A 251 -2.28 0.07 -1.70
CA SER A 251 -2.72 -0.69 -0.53
C SER A 251 -4.23 -0.54 -0.30
N ASP A 252 -4.86 -1.69 -0.06
CA ASP A 252 -6.24 -1.96 0.36
C ASP A 252 -6.95 -0.83 1.14
N PRO A 253 -8.23 -0.47 0.83
CA PRO A 253 -9.03 0.41 1.68
C PRO A 253 -9.23 -0.10 3.13
N TYR A 254 -8.87 -1.35 3.44
CA TYR A 254 -8.82 -1.88 4.81
C TYR A 254 -7.51 -1.63 5.57
N LYS A 255 -6.51 -0.95 4.99
CA LYS A 255 -5.37 -0.40 5.76
C LYS A 255 -5.55 1.10 5.94
N ALA A 256 -5.81 1.48 7.20
CA ALA A 256 -5.93 2.88 7.60
C ALA A 256 -4.75 3.73 7.09
N PRO A 257 -5.00 4.95 6.58
CA PRO A 257 -3.95 5.80 6.03
C PRO A 257 -2.95 6.22 7.12
N ASP A 258 -1.66 6.00 6.83
CA ASP A 258 -0.51 6.49 7.60
C ASP A 258 -0.45 8.02 7.49
N VAL A 259 -1.07 8.71 8.46
CA VAL A 259 -0.97 10.17 8.59
C VAL A 259 0.35 10.48 9.30
N ARG A 260 1.37 10.86 8.51
CA ARG A 260 2.48 11.67 9.03
C ARG A 260 1.97 13.03 9.48
N ARG A 261 1.54 13.09 10.73
CA ARG A 261 1.61 14.32 11.53
C ARG A 261 2.75 14.11 12.51
N HIS A 262 3.64 15.10 12.61
CA HIS A 262 4.41 15.28 13.84
C HIS A 262 3.39 15.59 14.94
N HIS A 263 2.77 14.54 15.46
CA HIS A 263 2.08 14.62 16.72
C HIS A 263 3.17 14.69 17.78
N PRO A 264 3.17 15.69 18.68
CA PRO A 264 3.73 15.45 20.01
C PRO A 264 3.15 14.13 20.52
N PRO A 265 3.90 13.35 21.33
CA PRO A 265 3.42 12.06 21.83
C PRO A 265 1.95 12.22 22.25
N PRO A 266 1.03 11.34 21.79
CA PRO A 266 -0.37 11.47 22.13
C PRO A 266 -0.44 11.66 23.63
N GLN A 267 -1.09 12.75 24.08
CA GLN A 267 -1.31 12.94 25.49
C GLN A 267 -1.94 11.65 26.02
N PRO A 268 -1.53 11.17 27.22
CA PRO A 268 -2.05 9.93 27.77
C PRO A 268 -3.55 9.93 27.61
N SER A 269 -4.07 8.88 26.95
CA SER A 269 -5.50 8.70 26.81
C SER A 269 -6.12 8.85 28.19
N PRO A 270 -7.09 9.77 28.39
CA PRO A 270 -7.71 9.96 29.69
C PRO A 270 -8.17 8.60 30.20
N ARG A 271 -7.59 8.17 31.33
CA ARG A 271 -7.99 6.95 32.00
C ARG A 271 -9.28 7.28 32.73
N TYR A 272 -10.37 6.60 32.35
CA TYR A 272 -11.64 6.74 33.03
C TYR A 272 -11.75 5.64 34.07
N GLU A 273 -12.04 6.02 35.32
CA GLU A 273 -12.14 5.10 36.45
C GLU A 273 -13.41 4.26 36.41
N SER A 274 -14.38 4.62 35.57
CA SER A 274 -15.63 3.89 35.38
C SER A 274 -16.18 4.04 33.96
N HIS A 275 -17.02 3.08 33.54
CA HIS A 275 -17.75 3.16 32.27
C HIS A 275 -18.68 4.39 32.23
N ALA A 276 -19.21 4.80 33.38
CA ALA A 276 -19.98 6.04 33.53
C ALA A 276 -19.13 7.30 33.25
N ALA A 277 -17.90 7.35 33.76
CA ALA A 277 -16.97 8.45 33.49
C ALA A 277 -16.56 8.48 32.00
N PHE A 278 -16.34 7.32 31.39
CA PHE A 278 -16.07 7.19 29.95
C PHE A 278 -17.26 7.67 29.10
N ARG A 279 -18.48 7.26 29.45
CA ARG A 279 -19.72 7.68 28.78
C ARG A 279 -19.95 9.19 28.91
N SER A 280 -19.74 9.75 30.10
CA SER A 280 -19.85 11.19 30.35
C SER A 280 -18.83 11.99 29.52
N ALA A 281 -17.59 11.52 29.45
CA ALA A 281 -16.55 12.18 28.67
C ALA A 281 -16.80 12.13 27.16
N LEU A 282 -17.45 11.09 26.66
CA LEU A 282 -17.82 10.95 25.25
C LEU A 282 -19.20 11.54 24.91
N ALA A 283 -19.94 12.06 25.90
CA ALA A 283 -21.30 12.57 25.71
C ALA A 283 -21.39 13.76 24.72
N HIS A 284 -20.28 14.47 24.52
CA HIS A 284 -20.19 15.59 23.57
C HIS A 284 -20.10 15.14 22.10
N LEU A 285 -19.80 13.87 21.83
CA LEU A 285 -19.67 13.32 20.48
C LEU A 285 -21.02 12.80 19.98
N LYS A 286 -21.47 13.34 18.84
CA LYS A 286 -22.66 12.83 18.13
C LYS A 286 -22.30 11.55 17.37
N LEU A 287 -22.33 10.42 18.06
CA LEU A 287 -22.02 9.11 17.49
C LEU A 287 -23.24 8.51 16.75
N PRO A 288 -23.08 7.96 15.54
CA PRO A 288 -24.15 7.23 14.85
C PRO A 288 -24.57 6.00 15.65
N LYS A 289 -25.89 5.78 15.82
CA LYS A 289 -26.45 4.70 16.64
C LYS A 289 -25.97 3.29 16.24
N ASP A 290 -25.68 3.13 14.95
CA ASP A 290 -25.27 1.84 14.39
C ASP A 290 -23.76 1.58 14.51
N SER A 291 -22.99 2.60 14.90
CA SER A 291 -21.54 2.47 15.05
C SER A 291 -21.17 1.58 16.23
N LEU A 292 -20.11 0.78 16.06
CA LEU A 292 -19.57 -0.05 17.13
C LEU A 292 -19.23 0.78 18.38
N LEU A 293 -18.70 1.99 18.18
CA LEU A 293 -18.37 2.88 19.30
C LEU A 293 -19.61 3.33 20.07
N TYR A 294 -20.72 3.66 19.39
CA TYR A 294 -21.99 3.95 20.06
C TYR A 294 -22.49 2.75 20.87
N LYS A 295 -22.45 1.55 20.27
CA LYS A 295 -22.86 0.32 20.94
C LYS A 295 -21.98 0.03 22.17
N CYS A 296 -20.67 0.24 22.11
CA CYS A 296 -19.77 0.05 23.26
C CYS A 296 -19.97 1.10 24.38
N VAL A 297 -20.24 2.36 24.02
CA VAL A 297 -20.51 3.44 24.99
C VAL A 297 -21.84 3.22 25.70
N HIS A 298 -22.83 2.69 24.99
CA HIS A 298 -24.18 2.45 25.49
C HIS A 298 -24.46 1.01 25.93
N ALA A 299 -23.48 0.11 25.81
CA ALA A 299 -23.58 -1.23 26.35
C ALA A 299 -23.84 -1.15 27.86
N GLU A 300 -24.84 -1.90 28.32
CA GLU A 300 -25.00 -2.18 29.73
C GLU A 300 -23.84 -3.11 30.12
N VAL A 301 -22.93 -2.61 30.95
CA VAL A 301 -21.94 -3.47 31.60
C VAL A 301 -22.76 -4.39 32.51
N PRO A 302 -22.72 -5.72 32.32
CA PRO A 302 -23.33 -6.62 33.28
C PRO A 302 -22.72 -6.30 34.64
N VAL A 303 -23.55 -5.89 35.60
CA VAL A 303 -23.13 -5.79 37.00
C VAL A 303 -22.84 -7.22 37.42
N THR A 304 -21.59 -7.60 37.26
CA THR A 304 -21.07 -8.79 37.88
C THR A 304 -20.84 -8.38 39.33
N ASP A 305 -21.84 -8.64 40.18
CA ASP A 305 -21.64 -8.81 41.62
C ASP A 305 -20.79 -10.07 41.86
N VAL A 306 -19.63 -10.15 41.21
CA VAL A 306 -18.58 -11.10 41.56
C VAL A 306 -17.93 -10.46 42.78
N PRO A 307 -18.02 -11.09 43.97
CA PRO A 307 -17.27 -10.65 45.12
C PRO A 307 -15.83 -10.47 44.66
N GLU A 308 -15.25 -9.31 44.95
CA GLU A 308 -13.82 -9.05 44.73
C GLU A 308 -13.08 -10.30 45.21
N PRO A 309 -12.46 -11.09 44.32
CA PRO A 309 -11.88 -12.35 44.72
C PRO A 309 -10.90 -12.03 45.83
N PRO A 310 -10.93 -12.75 46.98
CA PRO A 310 -10.09 -12.43 48.10
C PRO A 310 -8.67 -12.26 47.57
N ALA A 311 -8.05 -11.11 47.85
CA ALA A 311 -6.74 -10.77 47.34
C ALA A 311 -5.83 -11.97 47.56
N ALA A 312 -5.54 -12.72 46.49
CA ALA A 312 -4.62 -13.83 46.55
C ALA A 312 -3.26 -13.17 46.77
N THR A 313 -2.90 -13.00 48.04
CA THR A 313 -1.67 -12.32 48.44
C THR A 313 -0.52 -13.10 47.84
N HIS A 314 0.27 -12.44 47.00
CA HIS A 314 1.49 -13.04 46.50
C HIS A 314 2.37 -13.44 47.68
N THR A 315 2.91 -14.66 47.63
CA THR A 315 4.04 -15.07 48.46
C THR A 315 5.34 -14.60 47.82
N ASP A 316 6.47 -14.81 48.50
CA ASP A 316 7.81 -14.59 47.91
C ASP A 316 7.92 -15.27 46.54
N HIS A 317 8.37 -14.50 45.56
CA HIS A 317 8.63 -14.99 44.22
C HIS A 317 10.04 -15.55 44.13
N ASP A 318 10.13 -16.82 43.80
CA ASP A 318 11.38 -17.51 43.49
C ASP A 318 11.35 -18.08 42.08
N VAL A 319 12.49 -18.62 41.67
CA VAL A 319 12.68 -19.22 40.35
C VAL A 319 11.87 -20.50 40.12
N PHE A 320 11.15 -21.01 41.14
CA PHE A 320 10.38 -22.25 41.09
C PHE A 320 8.87 -22.01 40.97
N ASN A 321 8.43 -20.76 40.82
CA ASN A 321 7.01 -20.40 40.63
C ASN A 321 6.06 -20.96 41.71
N ARG A 322 6.45 -20.87 42.97
CA ARG A 322 5.66 -21.41 44.10
C ARG A 322 4.49 -20.52 44.54
N CYS A 323 4.33 -19.35 43.92
CA CYS A 323 3.28 -18.40 44.25
C CYS A 323 1.95 -18.84 43.60
N PRO A 324 0.89 -19.18 44.37
CA PRO A 324 -0.35 -19.73 43.82
C PRO A 324 -1.01 -18.91 42.69
N PRO A 325 -1.18 -17.57 42.79
CA PRO A 325 -1.74 -16.80 41.69
C PRO A 325 -0.87 -16.86 40.42
N CYS A 326 0.46 -16.82 40.58
CA CYS A 326 1.40 -16.90 39.46
C CYS A 326 1.41 -18.29 38.82
N SER A 327 1.36 -19.36 39.61
CA SER A 327 1.34 -20.73 39.07
C SER A 327 0.05 -20.99 38.31
N GLY A 328 -1.10 -20.58 38.85
CA GLY A 328 -2.39 -20.69 38.16
C GLY A 328 -2.41 -19.92 36.85
N PHE A 329 -1.87 -18.70 36.82
CA PHE A 329 -1.73 -17.95 35.56
C PHE A 329 -0.77 -18.62 34.57
N PHE A 330 0.34 -19.15 35.06
CA PHE A 330 1.34 -19.83 34.24
C PHE A 330 0.76 -21.07 33.55
N GLU A 331 0.12 -21.95 34.31
CA GLU A 331 -0.55 -23.15 33.78
C GLU A 331 -1.67 -22.79 32.81
N ALA A 332 -2.43 -21.72 33.09
CA ALA A 332 -3.57 -21.34 32.28
C ALA A 332 -3.24 -20.58 31.00
N PHE A 333 -2.10 -19.86 30.91
CA PHE A 333 -1.84 -18.94 29.80
C PHE A 333 -0.40 -18.95 29.26
N VAL A 334 0.53 -19.64 29.91
CA VAL A 334 1.96 -19.66 29.53
C VAL A 334 2.38 -21.06 29.11
N ASP A 335 2.04 -22.08 29.88
CA ASP A 335 2.31 -23.48 29.56
C ASP A 335 1.21 -24.02 28.63
N ILE A 336 1.41 -23.82 27.33
CA ILE A 336 0.44 -24.20 26.29
C ILE A 336 1.14 -25.00 25.20
N ASP A 337 0.35 -25.67 24.37
CA ASP A 337 0.85 -26.47 23.25
C ASP A 337 1.73 -25.63 22.29
N SER A 338 3.03 -25.92 22.32
CA SER A 338 4.04 -25.23 21.52
C SER A 338 3.88 -25.50 20.02
N GLU A 339 3.54 -26.73 19.61
CA GLU A 339 3.43 -27.10 18.19
C GLU A 339 2.23 -26.40 17.56
N LYS A 340 1.11 -26.41 18.28
CA LYS A 340 -0.12 -25.76 17.85
C LYS A 340 0.02 -24.24 17.82
N LEU A 341 0.63 -23.64 18.84
CA LEU A 341 0.92 -22.21 18.84
C LEU A 341 1.79 -21.83 17.64
N GLN A 342 2.85 -22.59 17.37
CA GLN A 342 3.74 -22.36 16.25
C GLN A 342 3.01 -22.42 14.91
N LEU A 343 2.15 -23.43 14.70
CA LEU A 343 1.36 -23.58 13.48
C LEU A 343 0.39 -22.42 13.28
N LEU A 344 -0.34 -22.02 14.32
CA LEU A 344 -1.34 -20.95 14.25
C LEU A 344 -0.74 -19.54 14.15
N THR A 345 0.57 -19.39 14.37
CA THR A 345 1.27 -18.10 14.37
C THR A 345 2.32 -17.96 13.26
N GLN A 346 2.26 -18.79 12.21
CA GLN A 346 3.20 -18.74 11.06
C GLN A 346 3.27 -17.37 10.36
N GLU A 347 2.19 -16.59 10.40
CA GLU A 347 2.15 -15.23 9.84
C GLU A 347 2.81 -14.16 10.74
N GLN A 348 3.32 -14.59 11.91
CA GLN A 348 4.06 -13.77 12.88
C GLN A 348 3.42 -12.41 13.16
N SER A 349 4.05 -11.31 12.72
CA SER A 349 3.63 -9.94 13.02
C SER A 349 2.22 -9.59 12.50
N ALA A 350 1.71 -10.34 11.52
CA ALA A 350 0.33 -10.20 11.03
C ALA A 350 -0.71 -10.95 11.88
N SER A 351 -0.27 -11.82 12.79
CA SER A 351 -1.14 -12.64 13.65
C SER A 351 -1.35 -11.99 15.03
N HIS A 352 -2.60 -11.68 15.37
CA HIS A 352 -2.95 -11.20 16.72
C HIS A 352 -2.60 -12.23 17.81
N LEU A 353 -2.77 -13.52 17.51
CA LEU A 353 -2.41 -14.62 18.40
C LEU A 353 -0.91 -14.63 18.73
N TRP A 354 -0.07 -14.32 17.73
CA TRP A 354 1.37 -14.18 17.92
C TRP A 354 1.73 -13.04 18.87
N HIS A 355 1.04 -11.90 18.77
CA HIS A 355 1.24 -10.78 19.70
C HIS A 355 0.82 -11.14 21.12
N ASP A 356 -0.35 -11.74 21.31
CA ASP A 356 -0.84 -12.16 22.63
C ASP A 356 0.11 -13.14 23.31
N ALA A 357 0.56 -14.17 22.59
CA ALA A 357 1.51 -15.14 23.10
C ALA A 357 2.83 -14.50 23.57
N ARG A 358 3.28 -13.44 22.92
CA ARG A 358 4.57 -12.79 23.23
C ARG A 358 4.48 -11.83 24.42
N ARG A 359 3.29 -11.35 24.79
CA ARG A 359 3.10 -10.43 25.93
C ARG A 359 3.39 -11.09 27.27
N VAL A 360 3.18 -12.41 27.37
CA VAL A 360 3.38 -13.19 28.61
C VAL A 360 4.72 -13.95 28.65
N ARG A 361 5.62 -13.68 27.69
CA ARG A 361 6.87 -14.42 27.51
C ARG A 361 8.06 -13.50 27.32
N VAL A 362 9.24 -13.96 27.73
CA VAL A 362 10.50 -13.37 27.27
C VAL A 362 10.74 -13.83 25.84
N THR A 363 11.07 -12.90 24.94
CA THR A 363 11.30 -13.24 23.53
C THR A 363 12.78 -13.11 23.18
N ALA A 364 13.27 -13.95 22.26
CA ALA A 364 14.65 -13.92 21.79
C ALA A 364 15.12 -12.50 21.39
N SER A 365 14.27 -11.74 20.68
CA SER A 365 14.58 -10.38 20.21
C SER A 365 14.57 -9.30 21.31
N THR A 366 14.02 -9.60 22.50
CA THR A 366 13.99 -8.69 23.66
C THR A 366 14.90 -9.14 24.79
N ALA A 367 15.42 -10.37 24.75
CA ALA A 367 16.26 -10.97 25.78
C ALA A 367 17.48 -10.10 26.16
N LYS A 368 18.13 -9.45 25.18
CA LYS A 368 19.26 -8.54 25.45
C LYS A 368 18.86 -7.27 26.20
N LYS A 369 17.61 -6.85 26.07
CA LYS A 369 17.05 -5.64 26.70
C LYS A 369 16.54 -5.88 28.11
N VAL A 370 16.42 -7.15 28.52
CA VAL A 370 16.02 -7.52 29.89
C VAL A 370 17.00 -6.89 30.88
N PRO A 371 16.51 -6.05 31.82
CA PRO A 371 17.36 -5.27 32.70
C PRO A 371 18.20 -6.17 33.62
N VAL A 372 19.38 -5.67 33.98
CA VAL A 372 20.32 -6.39 34.88
C VAL A 372 20.38 -5.73 36.25
N ARG A 373 20.36 -4.40 36.31
CA ARG A 373 20.56 -3.62 37.54
C ARG A 373 19.58 -2.46 37.71
N THR A 374 18.69 -2.27 36.74
CA THR A 374 17.72 -1.18 36.72
C THR A 374 16.33 -1.72 36.99
N SER A 375 15.41 -0.86 37.42
CA SER A 375 14.03 -1.24 37.66
C SER A 375 13.42 -1.95 36.44
N PRO A 376 12.70 -3.08 36.64
CA PRO A 376 12.08 -3.85 35.57
C PRO A 376 10.84 -3.17 34.96
N GLN A 377 10.20 -2.24 35.69
CA GLN A 377 8.90 -1.65 35.34
C GLN A 377 8.82 -1.13 33.90
N GLY A 378 9.81 -0.37 33.47
CA GLY A 378 9.82 0.21 32.12
C GLY A 378 9.92 -0.83 31.01
N PHE A 379 10.70 -1.90 31.24
CA PHE A 379 10.80 -3.02 30.31
C PHE A 379 9.50 -3.82 30.29
N LEU A 380 8.95 -4.16 31.46
CA LEU A 380 7.70 -4.91 31.60
C LEU A 380 6.55 -4.20 30.87
N GLN A 381 6.40 -2.89 31.07
CA GLN A 381 5.37 -2.11 30.38
C GLN A 381 5.52 -2.16 28.86
N GLN A 382 6.75 -2.07 28.34
CA GLN A 382 7.01 -2.12 26.89
C GLN A 382 6.81 -3.54 26.31
N GLN A 383 7.13 -4.58 27.08
CA GLN A 383 6.99 -5.98 26.67
C GLN A 383 5.50 -6.39 26.63
N VAL A 384 4.74 -6.04 27.66
CA VAL A 384 3.31 -6.42 27.80
C VAL A 384 2.39 -5.49 26.99
N TYR A 385 2.76 -4.21 26.87
CA TYR A 385 1.98 -3.20 26.14
C TYR A 385 2.85 -2.47 25.10
N PRO A 386 3.27 -3.15 24.02
CA PRO A 386 4.10 -2.54 22.99
C PRO A 386 3.36 -1.37 22.32
N ARG A 387 3.92 -0.16 22.46
CA ARG A 387 3.40 1.09 21.85
C ARG A 387 4.02 1.42 20.50
N PHE A 388 4.93 0.57 20.02
CA PHE A 388 5.66 0.81 18.79
C PHE A 388 4.86 0.32 17.58
N HIS A 389 4.40 1.25 16.74
CA HIS A 389 3.61 0.96 15.54
C HIS A 389 4.44 0.93 14.24
N GLY A 390 5.77 0.82 14.35
CA GLY A 390 6.67 0.82 13.21
C GLY A 390 7.36 2.16 12.95
N ASN A 391 8.53 2.09 12.30
CA ASN A 391 9.25 3.24 11.77
C ASN A 391 9.80 2.91 10.36
N ALA A 392 10.49 3.85 9.73
CA ALA A 392 11.04 3.64 8.39
C ALA A 392 12.01 2.43 8.32
N ALA A 393 12.78 2.19 9.38
CA ALA A 393 13.73 1.08 9.43
C ALA A 393 13.02 -0.28 9.61
N THR A 394 11.94 -0.36 10.39
CA THR A 394 11.18 -1.63 10.53
C THR A 394 10.41 -1.97 9.26
N ARG A 395 9.80 -0.97 8.60
CA ARG A 395 9.17 -1.17 7.28
C ARG A 395 10.16 -1.51 6.17
N HIS A 396 11.41 -1.05 6.30
CA HIS A 396 12.49 -1.49 5.42
C HIS A 396 12.85 -2.95 5.70
N GLY A 397 12.98 -3.32 6.98
CA GLY A 397 13.18 -4.70 7.42
C GLY A 397 12.14 -5.66 6.85
N GLU A 398 10.86 -5.39 7.10
CA GLU A 398 9.73 -6.23 6.63
C GLU A 398 9.73 -6.43 5.11
N ARG A 399 9.98 -5.36 4.33
CA ARG A 399 10.07 -5.46 2.87
C ARG A 399 11.33 -6.18 2.41
N GLY A 400 12.46 -5.93 3.07
CA GLY A 400 13.73 -6.56 2.77
C GLY A 400 13.71 -8.06 3.04
N GLU A 401 13.04 -8.49 4.11
CA GLU A 401 12.91 -9.91 4.49
C GLU A 401 12.22 -10.72 3.39
N VAL A 402 11.13 -10.21 2.80
CA VAL A 402 10.44 -10.85 1.68
C VAL A 402 11.38 -11.05 0.48
N LEU A 403 12.23 -10.05 0.19
CA LEU A 403 13.19 -10.11 -0.91
C LEU A 403 14.38 -11.02 -0.60
N ALA A 404 14.83 -11.05 0.66
CA ALA A 404 15.89 -11.91 1.14
C ALA A 404 15.48 -13.39 1.10
N LEU A 405 14.25 -13.71 1.50
CA LEU A 405 13.67 -15.05 1.39
C LEU A 405 13.57 -15.49 -0.07
N LYS A 406 13.07 -14.63 -0.96
CA LYS A 406 13.04 -14.93 -2.39
C LYS A 406 14.45 -15.17 -2.95
N TRP A 407 15.43 -14.36 -2.55
CA TRP A 407 16.82 -14.54 -2.98
C TRP A 407 17.40 -15.89 -2.50
N LEU A 408 17.05 -16.34 -1.29
CA LEU A 408 17.42 -17.65 -0.79
C LEU A 408 16.77 -18.78 -1.62
N GLU A 409 15.47 -18.69 -1.88
CA GLU A 409 14.74 -19.66 -2.69
C GLU A 409 15.30 -19.77 -4.12
N ASP A 410 15.53 -18.62 -4.78
CA ASP A 410 16.16 -18.54 -6.11
C ASP A 410 17.60 -19.12 -6.08
N GLY A 411 18.28 -19.05 -4.93
CA GLY A 411 19.59 -19.65 -4.68
C GLY A 411 19.56 -21.16 -4.34
N GLY A 412 18.38 -21.79 -4.36
CA GLY A 412 18.21 -23.22 -4.08
C GLY A 412 18.07 -23.57 -2.59
N TYR A 413 17.91 -22.59 -1.70
CA TYR A 413 17.66 -22.84 -0.29
C TYR A 413 16.17 -23.11 -0.07
N GLY A 414 15.84 -24.29 0.45
CA GLY A 414 14.49 -24.56 0.96
C GLY A 414 14.31 -23.90 2.32
N VAL A 415 13.32 -23.01 2.46
CA VAL A 415 13.03 -22.32 3.73
C VAL A 415 11.62 -22.66 4.19
N THR A 416 11.49 -23.21 5.40
CA THR A 416 10.20 -23.45 6.05
C THR A 416 9.91 -22.32 7.03
N ARG A 417 8.76 -21.65 6.89
CA ARG A 417 8.34 -20.59 7.80
C ARG A 417 7.79 -21.18 9.10
N HIS A 418 8.18 -20.58 10.22
CA HIS A 418 7.74 -20.97 11.55
C HIS A 418 7.05 -19.79 12.23
N GLY A 419 6.05 -20.06 13.06
CA GLY A 419 5.47 -19.06 13.96
C GLY A 419 6.35 -18.80 15.17
N THR A 420 5.73 -18.43 16.30
CA THR A 420 6.46 -18.37 17.57
C THR A 420 6.69 -19.79 18.09
N VAL A 421 7.94 -20.13 18.36
CA VAL A 421 8.39 -21.40 18.92
C VAL A 421 8.64 -21.21 20.41
N LEU A 422 8.03 -22.04 21.25
CA LEU A 422 8.31 -22.06 22.68
C LEU A 422 9.48 -22.98 22.97
N CYS A 423 10.24 -22.71 24.03
CA CYS A 423 11.19 -23.71 24.51
C CYS A 423 10.40 -24.84 25.19
N PRO A 424 10.54 -26.11 24.76
CA PRO A 424 9.75 -27.21 25.31
C PRO A 424 9.91 -27.41 26.83
N ALA A 425 11.07 -27.06 27.38
CA ALA A 425 11.33 -27.17 28.82
C ALA A 425 11.05 -25.86 29.58
N GLU A 426 10.85 -24.75 28.88
CA GLU A 426 10.78 -23.39 29.45
C GLU A 426 9.76 -22.55 28.65
N PRO A 427 8.44 -22.85 28.74
CA PRO A 427 7.41 -22.27 27.86
C PRO A 427 7.23 -20.75 28.03
N TRP A 428 7.82 -20.16 29.07
CA TRP A 428 7.94 -18.72 29.27
C TRP A 428 8.94 -18.02 28.33
N LEU A 429 9.77 -18.80 27.62
CA LEU A 429 10.77 -18.31 26.68
C LEU A 429 10.36 -18.68 25.25
N SER A 430 10.36 -17.69 24.36
CA SER A 430 9.99 -17.92 22.96
C SER A 430 10.92 -17.25 21.95
N ALA A 431 10.94 -17.81 20.75
CA ALA A 431 11.62 -17.25 19.59
C ALA A 431 10.68 -17.24 18.39
N SER A 432 10.88 -16.32 17.46
CA SER A 432 10.13 -16.28 16.20
C SER A 432 11.16 -16.16 15.08
N PRO A 433 11.74 -17.28 14.62
CA PRO A 433 12.77 -17.26 13.60
C PRO A 433 12.19 -16.91 12.23
N ASP A 434 13.01 -16.35 11.35
CA ASP A 434 12.58 -15.99 9.99
C ASP A 434 12.38 -17.25 9.11
N GLY A 435 12.95 -18.38 9.54
CA GLY A 435 12.63 -19.71 9.03
C GLY A 435 13.55 -20.79 9.56
N VAL A 436 13.36 -22.00 9.05
CA VAL A 436 14.30 -23.13 9.20
C VAL A 436 14.66 -23.60 7.80
N LEU A 437 15.96 -23.69 7.53
CA LEU A 437 16.46 -24.19 6.26
C LEU A 437 16.25 -25.70 6.15
N SER A 438 16.13 -26.21 4.93
CA SER A 438 16.09 -27.65 4.65
C SER A 438 17.34 -28.40 5.15
N SER A 439 18.45 -27.70 5.39
CA SER A 439 19.66 -28.23 6.04
C SER A 439 19.50 -28.50 7.54
N GLY A 440 18.40 -28.08 8.16
CA GLY A 440 18.18 -28.14 9.61
C GLY A 440 18.85 -27.00 10.39
N GLU A 441 19.24 -25.93 9.71
CA GLU A 441 19.78 -24.71 10.34
C GLU A 441 18.69 -23.65 10.52
N LEU A 442 18.71 -22.95 11.66
CA LEU A 442 17.83 -21.81 11.89
C LEU A 442 18.18 -20.67 10.92
N LEU A 443 17.20 -19.93 10.42
CA LEU A 443 17.43 -18.74 9.60
C LEU A 443 17.08 -17.48 10.38
N GLU A 444 18.00 -16.52 10.39
CA GLU A 444 17.78 -15.16 10.87
C GLU A 444 18.24 -14.18 9.79
N ILE A 445 17.37 -13.27 9.38
CA ILE A 445 17.57 -12.29 8.32
C ILE A 445 17.60 -10.90 8.96
N LYS A 446 18.62 -10.12 8.62
CA LYS A 446 18.70 -8.71 8.98
C LYS A 446 18.89 -7.87 7.73
N CYS A 447 17.93 -6.97 7.49
CA CYS A 447 18.00 -5.99 6.41
C CYS A 447 18.35 -4.61 6.99
N PRO A 448 19.64 -4.21 7.04
CA PRO A 448 20.03 -2.94 7.61
C PRO A 448 19.50 -1.76 6.78
N PHE A 449 18.95 -0.76 7.47
CA PHE A 449 18.57 0.51 6.84
C PHE A 449 19.84 1.36 6.62
N LEU A 450 20.40 1.30 5.42
CA LEU A 450 21.61 2.03 5.02
C LEU A 450 21.27 3.46 4.59
N LYS A 451 22.13 4.42 4.92
CA LYS A 451 22.05 5.79 4.41
C LYS A 451 22.49 5.85 2.94
N GLU A 452 22.19 6.98 2.30
CA GLU A 452 22.68 7.26 0.94
C GLU A 452 24.22 7.18 0.92
N ASN A 453 24.76 6.34 0.04
CA ASN A 453 26.18 5.99 -0.12
C ASN A 453 26.83 5.16 1.01
N GLU A 454 26.06 4.67 2.00
CA GLU A 454 26.58 3.73 3.01
C GLU A 454 26.50 2.29 2.51
N THR A 455 27.60 1.55 2.62
CA THR A 455 27.65 0.12 2.26
C THR A 455 27.48 -0.79 3.48
N VAL A 456 27.24 -2.09 3.25
CA VAL A 456 27.21 -3.09 4.33
C VAL A 456 28.59 -3.22 4.99
N GLU A 457 29.65 -3.08 4.20
CA GLU A 457 31.03 -3.08 4.66
C GLU A 457 31.33 -1.89 5.58
N ASP A 458 30.87 -0.68 5.23
CA ASP A 458 30.99 0.50 6.10
C ASP A 458 30.28 0.29 7.44
N LEU A 459 29.09 -0.34 7.39
CA LEU A 459 28.32 -0.67 8.57
C LEU A 459 29.08 -1.65 9.49
N PHE A 460 29.76 -2.64 8.92
CA PHE A 460 30.59 -3.60 9.66
C PHE A 460 31.85 -2.94 10.25
N GLY A 461 32.39 -1.91 9.59
CA GLY A 461 33.44 -1.05 10.14
C GLY A 461 32.96 -0.20 11.33
N SER A 462 31.67 0.16 11.37
CA SER A 462 31.10 1.05 12.39
C SER A 462 30.97 0.41 13.77
N LYS A 463 31.10 1.17 14.87
CA LYS A 463 30.84 0.68 16.25
C LYS A 463 29.36 0.39 16.58
N LYS A 464 28.44 0.56 15.62
CA LYS A 464 26.98 0.54 15.86
C LYS A 464 26.27 -0.72 15.36
N TYR A 465 27.04 -1.71 14.92
CA TYR A 465 26.53 -2.96 14.37
C TYR A 465 27.21 -4.17 15.01
N ASP A 466 26.49 -5.30 14.99
CA ASP A 466 26.88 -6.52 15.70
C ASP A 466 27.84 -7.39 14.89
N VAL A 467 27.83 -7.27 13.57
CA VAL A 467 28.77 -7.94 12.68
C VAL A 467 29.99 -7.05 12.44
N LYS A 468 31.19 -7.63 12.58
CA LYS A 468 32.48 -6.95 12.45
C LYS A 468 33.41 -7.71 11.52
N ILE A 469 34.30 -7.00 10.84
CA ILE A 469 35.41 -7.64 10.13
C ILE A 469 36.51 -7.99 11.14
N VAL A 470 36.79 -9.29 11.28
CA VAL A 470 37.86 -9.85 12.10
C VAL A 470 38.73 -10.70 11.18
N GLU A 471 40.02 -10.39 11.09
CA GLU A 471 40.96 -11.11 10.20
C GLU A 471 40.48 -11.15 8.74
N GLY A 472 39.89 -10.04 8.27
CA GLY A 472 39.35 -9.94 6.90
C GLY A 472 38.01 -10.64 6.66
N THR A 473 37.41 -11.28 7.68
CA THR A 473 36.13 -12.00 7.55
C THR A 473 35.04 -11.42 8.44
N PRO A 474 33.77 -11.36 7.98
CA PRO A 474 32.67 -10.91 8.82
C PRO A 474 32.38 -11.95 9.92
N LYS A 475 32.44 -11.53 11.19
CA LYS A 475 32.10 -12.33 12.38
C LYS A 475 31.09 -11.58 13.26
N LEU A 476 30.06 -12.29 13.68
CA LEU A 476 29.07 -11.80 14.63
C LEU A 476 29.68 -11.69 16.03
N GLN A 477 29.50 -10.55 16.69
CA GLN A 477 30.06 -10.29 18.02
C GLN A 477 29.08 -10.68 19.13
N PRO A 478 29.50 -11.46 20.16
CA PRO A 478 28.63 -11.84 21.27
C PRO A 478 28.04 -10.67 22.06
N ASN A 479 28.80 -9.58 22.18
CA ASN A 479 28.42 -8.38 22.91
C ASN A 479 27.98 -7.23 21.99
N GLY A 480 27.46 -7.55 20.81
CA GLY A 480 26.96 -6.57 19.85
C GLY A 480 25.87 -5.66 20.45
N PRO A 481 25.84 -4.36 20.08
CA PRO A 481 24.90 -3.39 20.64
C PRO A 481 23.43 -3.67 20.31
N ARG A 482 23.14 -4.39 19.22
CA ARG A 482 21.77 -4.74 18.78
C ARG A 482 21.30 -6.08 19.34
N GLY A 483 22.19 -6.89 19.91
CA GLY A 483 21.85 -8.14 20.58
C GLY A 483 21.58 -9.32 19.63
N PHE A 484 22.06 -9.28 18.39
CA PHE A 484 21.82 -10.34 17.40
C PHE A 484 22.34 -11.70 17.87
N TYR A 485 23.53 -11.75 18.49
CA TYR A 485 24.07 -13.00 19.02
C TYR A 485 23.15 -13.59 20.09
N MET A 486 22.69 -12.76 21.05
CA MET A 486 21.77 -13.22 22.09
C MET A 486 20.44 -13.68 21.49
N GLN A 487 19.90 -12.95 20.51
CA GLN A 487 18.67 -13.34 19.82
C GLN A 487 18.83 -14.72 19.15
N ILE A 488 19.90 -14.93 18.39
CA ILE A 488 20.16 -16.19 17.69
C ILE A 488 20.36 -17.33 18.68
N GLN A 489 21.18 -17.14 19.72
CA GLN A 489 21.45 -18.18 20.71
C GLN A 489 20.19 -18.62 21.47
N ILE A 490 19.32 -17.68 21.84
CA ILE A 490 18.00 -18.00 22.43
C ILE A 490 17.09 -18.70 21.40
N GLY A 491 17.12 -18.28 20.14
CA GLY A 491 16.40 -18.96 19.05
C GLY A 491 16.82 -20.42 18.89
N LEU A 492 18.12 -20.70 18.91
CA LEU A 492 18.67 -22.06 18.86
C LEU A 492 18.28 -22.86 20.12
N PHE A 493 18.30 -22.23 21.30
CA PHE A 493 17.88 -22.86 22.55
C PHE A 493 16.41 -23.28 22.55
N CYS A 494 15.51 -22.44 22.02
CA CYS A 494 14.08 -22.75 21.91
C CYS A 494 13.81 -23.85 20.87
N THR A 495 14.46 -23.77 19.71
CA THR A 495 14.23 -24.70 18.58
C THR A 495 15.01 -26.02 18.68
N LYS A 496 15.97 -26.12 19.61
CA LYS A 496 16.91 -27.24 19.75
C LYS A 496 17.78 -27.50 18.51
N LEU A 497 17.89 -26.51 17.62
CA LEU A 497 18.79 -26.57 16.46
C LEU A 497 20.23 -26.26 16.88
N LYS A 498 21.19 -26.82 16.12
CA LYS A 498 22.62 -26.74 16.46
C LYS A 498 23.34 -25.53 15.87
N ALA A 499 22.75 -24.87 14.89
CA ALA A 499 23.34 -23.69 14.26
C ALA A 499 22.30 -22.84 13.52
N CYS A 500 22.66 -21.58 13.28
CA CYS A 500 21.88 -20.59 12.56
C CYS A 500 22.66 -20.02 11.37
N LYS A 501 22.01 -19.86 10.23
CA LYS A 501 22.45 -18.95 9.16
C LYS A 501 21.92 -17.55 9.45
N LEU A 502 22.84 -16.64 9.76
CA LEU A 502 22.53 -15.21 9.83
C LEU A 502 22.78 -14.59 8.46
N LEU A 503 21.73 -14.14 7.79
CA LEU A 503 21.78 -13.44 6.52
C LEU A 503 21.67 -11.93 6.75
N ILE A 504 22.75 -11.18 6.49
CA ILE A 504 22.70 -9.73 6.34
C ILE A 504 22.39 -9.43 4.88
N TRP A 505 21.19 -8.92 4.59
CA TRP A 505 20.71 -8.73 3.23
C TRP A 505 20.49 -7.25 2.89
N SER A 506 21.07 -6.83 1.77
CA SER A 506 20.74 -5.60 1.06
C SER A 506 20.65 -5.89 -0.43
N HIS A 507 20.11 -4.97 -1.24
CA HIS A 507 20.08 -5.14 -2.69
C HIS A 507 21.48 -5.24 -3.32
N ALA A 508 22.47 -4.53 -2.76
CA ALA A 508 23.82 -4.49 -3.30
C ALA A 508 24.74 -5.61 -2.78
N LYS A 509 24.44 -6.16 -1.60
CA LYS A 509 25.30 -7.11 -0.90
C LYS A 509 24.50 -8.05 -0.02
N GLN A 510 24.86 -9.34 -0.07
CA GLN A 510 24.36 -10.39 0.80
C GLN A 510 25.55 -11.02 1.53
N VAL A 511 25.47 -11.11 2.86
CA VAL A 511 26.51 -11.72 3.70
C VAL A 511 25.87 -12.75 4.59
N MET A 512 26.26 -14.01 4.43
CA MET A 512 25.72 -15.13 5.20
C MET A 512 26.79 -15.66 6.16
N LEU A 513 26.46 -15.66 7.45
CA LEU A 513 27.32 -16.15 8.52
C LEU A 513 26.72 -17.44 9.10
N HIS A 514 27.57 -18.41 9.42
CA HIS A 514 27.18 -19.60 10.16
C HIS A 514 27.50 -19.40 11.64
N ILE A 515 26.47 -19.46 12.48
CA ILE A 515 26.55 -19.21 13.92
C ILE A 515 26.20 -20.51 14.66
N PRO A 516 27.18 -21.21 15.26
CA PRO A 516 26.91 -22.43 16.02
C PRO A 516 26.23 -22.11 17.35
N TYR A 517 25.50 -23.09 17.88
CA TYR A 517 24.97 -23.05 19.24
C TYR A 517 26.12 -23.00 20.26
N ASP A 518 26.02 -22.06 21.20
CA ASP A 518 26.96 -21.84 22.29
C ASP A 518 26.28 -22.16 23.62
N GLU A 519 26.48 -23.39 24.07
CA GLU A 519 25.85 -23.92 25.28
C GLU A 519 26.25 -23.10 26.53
N ALA A 520 27.53 -22.77 26.67
CA ALA A 520 28.04 -22.03 27.81
C ALA A 520 27.46 -20.61 27.89
N PHE A 521 27.24 -19.95 26.74
CA PHE A 521 26.53 -18.69 26.68
C PHE A 521 25.05 -18.87 27.02
N CYS A 522 24.38 -19.87 26.43
CA CYS A 522 22.95 -20.09 26.61
C CYS A 522 22.57 -20.42 28.06
N VAL A 523 23.32 -21.29 28.74
CA VAL A 523 23.05 -21.63 30.15
C VAL A 523 23.03 -20.35 31.00
N LYS A 524 24.09 -19.54 30.92
CA LYS A 524 24.18 -18.27 31.66
C LYS A 524 23.09 -17.28 31.29
N ALA A 525 22.76 -17.18 30.00
CA ALA A 525 21.75 -16.27 29.51
C ALA A 525 20.35 -16.69 29.99
N VAL A 526 20.00 -17.97 29.86
CA VAL A 526 18.70 -18.52 30.23
C VAL A 526 18.51 -18.48 31.74
N ASP A 527 19.52 -18.82 32.55
CA ASP A 527 19.43 -18.73 34.01
C ASP A 527 19.08 -17.32 34.48
N ARG A 528 19.74 -16.31 33.91
CA ARG A 528 19.44 -14.89 34.19
C ARG A 528 18.02 -14.52 33.77
N LEU A 529 17.60 -14.95 32.58
CA LEU A 529 16.25 -14.66 32.07
C LEU A 529 15.17 -15.36 32.88
N ARG A 530 15.45 -16.58 33.37
CA ARG A 530 14.57 -17.37 34.24
C ARG A 530 14.34 -16.63 35.54
N GLU A 531 15.42 -16.15 36.17
CA GLU A 531 15.33 -15.36 37.40
C GLU A 531 14.45 -14.13 37.21
N PHE A 532 14.72 -13.33 36.17
CA PHE A 532 13.90 -12.17 35.83
C PHE A 532 12.43 -12.54 35.55
N TYR A 533 12.18 -13.62 34.81
CA TYR A 533 10.82 -14.00 34.43
C TYR A 533 9.97 -14.31 35.65
N PHE A 534 10.43 -15.23 36.51
CA PHE A 534 9.62 -15.70 37.64
C PHE A 534 9.56 -14.69 38.79
N ARG A 535 10.58 -13.83 38.96
CA ARG A 535 10.60 -12.81 40.02
C ARG A 535 9.88 -11.52 39.64
N ASP A 536 9.97 -11.10 38.38
CA ASP A 536 9.48 -9.78 37.97
C ASP A 536 8.33 -9.87 36.94
N MET A 537 8.50 -10.67 35.88
CA MET A 537 7.55 -10.64 34.76
C MET A 537 6.26 -11.42 35.02
N LEU A 538 6.35 -12.63 35.56
CA LEU A 538 5.20 -13.49 35.82
C LEU A 538 4.24 -12.88 36.84
N PRO A 539 4.70 -12.35 37.99
CA PRO A 539 3.82 -11.63 38.92
C PRO A 539 3.13 -10.44 38.24
N PHE A 540 3.88 -9.65 37.46
CA PHE A 540 3.34 -8.50 36.75
C PHE A 540 2.22 -8.88 35.77
N VAL A 541 2.43 -9.89 34.90
CA VAL A 541 1.37 -10.29 33.94
C VAL A 541 0.18 -10.96 34.62
N SER A 542 0.41 -11.70 35.72
CA SER A 542 -0.65 -12.26 36.55
C SER A 542 -1.52 -11.15 37.16
N ASP A 543 -0.91 -10.11 37.72
CA ASP A 543 -1.61 -8.96 38.31
C ASP A 543 -2.37 -8.17 37.26
N GLU A 544 -1.72 -7.84 36.13
CA GLU A 544 -2.37 -7.13 35.02
C GLU A 544 -3.59 -7.88 34.49
N HIS A 545 -3.54 -9.22 34.42
CA HIS A 545 -4.66 -10.04 33.98
C HIS A 545 -5.77 -10.10 35.04
N ARG A 546 -5.42 -10.33 36.31
CA ARG A 546 -6.37 -10.36 37.43
C ARG A 546 -7.14 -9.04 37.56
N GLU A 547 -6.46 -7.93 37.35
CA GLU A 547 -7.03 -6.59 37.41
C GLU A 547 -7.71 -6.15 36.09
N GLY A 548 -7.85 -7.07 35.13
CA GLY A 548 -8.56 -6.83 33.86
C GLY A 548 -7.87 -5.88 32.89
N ARG A 549 -6.59 -5.54 33.10
CA ARG A 549 -5.80 -4.68 32.21
C ARG A 549 -5.16 -5.46 31.06
N LEU A 550 -4.70 -6.68 31.32
CA LEU A 550 -4.18 -7.60 30.33
C LEU A 550 -5.32 -8.51 29.87
N LEU A 551 -5.88 -8.19 28.71
CA LEU A 551 -6.87 -9.01 28.01
C LEU A 551 -6.21 -9.72 26.83
N PHE A 552 -6.66 -10.95 26.58
CA PHE A 552 -6.27 -11.77 25.43
C PHE A 552 -7.41 -11.87 24.43
N SER A 553 -7.08 -12.10 23.16
CA SER A 553 -8.08 -12.45 22.16
C SER A 553 -8.75 -13.79 22.47
N ASP A 554 -10.02 -13.95 22.06
CA ASP A 554 -10.78 -15.20 22.25
C ASP A 554 -10.05 -16.40 21.66
N ARG A 555 -9.34 -16.22 20.53
CA ARG A 555 -8.51 -17.26 19.91
C ARG A 555 -7.35 -17.70 20.81
N TYR A 556 -6.71 -16.78 21.52
CA TYR A 556 -5.63 -17.12 22.45
C TYR A 556 -6.19 -17.87 23.66
N VAL A 557 -7.31 -17.39 24.22
CA VAL A 557 -7.98 -18.06 25.35
C VAL A 557 -8.44 -19.47 24.97
N GLN A 558 -8.95 -19.67 23.75
CA GLN A 558 -9.30 -20.99 23.26
C GLN A 558 -8.08 -21.90 23.14
N LEU A 559 -6.98 -21.41 22.56
CA LEU A 559 -5.74 -22.16 22.44
C LEU A 559 -5.19 -22.61 23.80
N CYS A 560 -5.34 -21.79 24.85
CA CYS A 560 -4.85 -22.13 26.18
C CYS A 560 -5.68 -23.20 26.91
N LYS A 561 -6.90 -23.51 26.44
CA LYS A 561 -7.80 -24.51 27.04
C LYS A 561 -7.69 -25.89 26.39
N GLU A 562 -7.08 -25.95 25.22
CA GLU A 562 -6.91 -27.13 24.38
C GLU A 562 -5.52 -27.72 24.60
#